data_AF-A0A3B1KK25-F1
#
_entry.id   AF-A0A3B1KK25-F1
#
_cell.length_a   1.000
_cell.length_b   1.000
_cell.length_c   1.000
_cell.angle_alpha   90.00
_cell.angle_beta   90.00
_cell.angle_gamma   90.00
#
_symmetry.space_group_name_H-M   'P 1'
#
loop_
_entity.id
_entity.type
_entity.pdbx_description
1 polymer ?
#
loop_
_entity_poly.entity_id
_entity_poly.type
_entity_poly.pdbx_seq_one_letter_code
_entity_poly.pdbx_strand_id
1 'polypeptide(L)'
;MNYLIKLPLLFAFSVASAAFAANGTPTPDWDQVVKDSLQTQQSELEHFSLYYSSCSPDCPKDWVTFNRRCFKYFGQEMDWASAEDHCLSLGANLASIHNENEYQLVKALIRGKDPNENPVWIGLSACQKKYNWIWSDGSKLTYTNWNPNEPNFAYEECCVHMNFGAQMNWNDIPCDFKFAFICAKKLP
;
A
#
# COMPACT_ATOMS: atom_id res chain seq x y z
N MET A 1 -23.34 -2.38 11.82
CA MET A 1 -23.00 -2.87 13.18
C MET A 1 -21.99 -1.89 13.76
N ASN A 2 -22.45 -1.05 14.68
CA ASN A 2 -21.67 0.02 15.31
C ASN A 2 -20.71 -0.58 16.35
N TYR A 3 -19.40 -0.52 16.10
CA TYR A 3 -18.43 -0.61 17.18
C TYR A 3 -18.06 0.81 17.60
N LEU A 4 -18.80 1.30 18.59
CA LEU A 4 -18.44 2.47 19.37
C LEU A 4 -17.06 2.21 19.98
N ILE A 5 -16.04 2.85 19.43
CA ILE A 5 -14.74 2.98 20.08
C ILE A 5 -15.00 3.83 21.32
N LYS A 6 -15.18 3.18 22.48
CA LYS A 6 -15.03 3.86 23.75
C LYS A 6 -13.54 4.17 23.89
N LEU A 7 -13.13 5.37 23.43
CA LEU A 7 -11.93 6.00 23.98
C LEU A 7 -12.08 5.95 25.51
N PRO A 8 -11.11 5.43 26.27
CA PRO A 8 -11.13 5.65 27.71
C PRO A 8 -11.10 7.17 27.89
N LEU A 9 -12.16 7.68 28.51
CA LEU A 9 -12.25 9.06 28.96
C LEU A 9 -10.94 9.41 29.64
N LEU A 10 -10.26 10.44 29.12
CA LEU A 10 -9.18 11.13 29.82
C LEU A 10 -9.71 11.47 31.22
N PHE A 11 -9.18 10.80 32.24
CA PHE A 11 -9.42 11.23 33.61
C PHE A 11 -8.69 12.55 33.79
N ALA A 12 -9.46 13.64 33.69
CA ALA A 12 -9.11 14.91 34.28
C ALA A 12 -9.02 14.73 35.79
N PHE A 13 -7.87 15.02 36.39
CA PHE A 13 -7.81 15.42 37.79
C PHE A 13 -7.09 16.76 37.92
N SER A 14 -7.91 17.76 38.21
CA SER A 14 -7.56 19.13 38.59
C SER A 14 -7.17 19.18 40.07
N VAL A 15 -6.05 19.85 40.36
CA VAL A 15 -5.52 20.45 41.61
C VAL A 15 -6.24 20.24 42.95
N ALA A 16 -5.47 19.89 44.01
CA ALA A 16 -5.11 20.76 45.14
C ALA A 16 -4.69 19.96 46.40
N SER A 17 -3.61 20.38 47.05
CA SER A 17 -3.24 19.94 48.40
C SER A 17 -4.23 20.42 49.45
N ALA A 18 -4.68 19.54 50.34
CA ALA A 18 -4.90 19.85 51.77
C ALA A 18 -5.08 18.55 52.56
N ALA A 19 -4.27 18.40 53.61
CA ALA A 19 -4.42 17.35 54.62
C ALA A 19 -5.73 17.52 55.39
N PHE A 20 -6.36 16.40 55.78
CA PHE A 20 -6.84 16.10 57.14
C PHE A 20 -7.59 14.75 57.12
N ALA A 21 -6.94 13.69 57.60
CA ALA A 21 -7.60 12.46 58.02
C ALA A 21 -7.06 12.08 59.42
N ALA A 22 -7.84 12.42 60.44
CA ALA A 22 -7.67 11.94 61.80
C ALA A 22 -8.30 10.54 61.89
N ASN A 23 -7.52 9.52 61.54
CA ASN A 23 -7.63 8.11 61.95
C ASN A 23 -6.54 7.38 61.16
N GLY A 24 -5.69 6.60 61.82
CA GLY A 24 -4.40 6.11 61.34
C GLY A 24 -4.41 5.11 60.17
N THR A 25 -5.27 5.30 59.17
CA THR A 25 -5.16 4.66 57.86
C THR A 25 -4.07 5.36 57.05
N PRO A 26 -3.08 4.62 56.51
CA PRO A 26 -2.09 5.19 55.61
C PRO A 26 -2.78 5.86 54.42
N THR A 27 -2.44 7.12 54.15
CA THR A 27 -2.88 7.80 52.93
C THR A 27 -2.19 7.16 51.73
N PRO A 28 -2.89 6.90 50.62
CA PRO A 28 -2.25 6.42 49.40
C PRO A 28 -1.12 7.37 48.98
N ASP A 29 0.01 6.81 48.62
CA ASP A 29 1.07 7.55 47.93
C ASP A 29 0.60 7.83 46.50
N TRP A 30 0.05 9.03 46.30
CA TRP A 30 -0.52 9.42 45.01
C TRP A 30 0.52 9.54 43.90
N ASP A 31 1.78 9.83 44.24
CA ASP A 31 2.87 9.84 43.26
C ASP A 31 3.13 8.42 42.73
N GLN A 32 3.06 7.42 43.61
CA GLN A 32 3.18 6.01 43.23
C GLN A 32 1.97 5.55 42.40
N VAL A 33 0.75 5.91 42.80
CA VAL A 33 -0.49 5.57 42.08
C VAL A 33 -0.49 6.13 40.65
N VAL A 34 0.00 7.37 40.46
CA VAL A 34 0.11 7.97 39.13
C VAL A 34 1.14 7.24 38.27
N LYS A 35 2.32 6.91 38.82
CA LYS A 35 3.36 6.15 38.10
C LYS A 35 2.85 4.77 37.66
N ASP A 36 2.17 4.05 38.54
CA ASP A 36 1.62 2.73 38.25
C ASP A 36 0.53 2.79 37.17
N SER A 37 -0.29 3.84 37.17
CA SER A 37 -1.32 4.07 36.16
C SER A 37 -0.72 4.36 34.77
N LEU A 38 0.33 5.19 34.70
CA LEU A 38 1.05 5.49 33.46
C LEU A 38 1.77 4.26 32.92
N GLN A 39 2.39 3.45 33.79
CA GLN A 39 3.04 2.20 33.42
C GLN A 39 2.03 1.19 32.85
N THR A 40 0.86 1.08 33.48
CA THR A 40 -0.24 0.21 33.03
C THR A 40 -0.73 0.62 31.65
N GLN A 41 -1.01 1.92 31.44
CA GLN A 41 -1.40 2.44 30.11
C GLN A 41 -0.35 2.17 29.04
N GLN A 42 0.94 2.34 29.36
CA GLN A 42 2.03 2.04 28.43
C GLN A 42 2.06 0.55 28.04
N SER A 43 1.95 -0.35 29.04
CA SER A 43 1.94 -1.79 28.79
C SER A 43 0.72 -2.28 28.01
N GLU A 44 -0.45 -1.69 28.22
CA GLU A 44 -1.67 -1.99 27.47
C GLU A 44 -1.55 -1.55 26.00
N LEU A 45 -0.94 -0.38 25.75
CA LEU A 45 -0.66 0.11 24.40
C LEU A 45 0.39 -0.75 23.68
N GLU A 46 1.42 -1.22 24.38
CA GLU A 46 2.41 -2.13 23.83
C GLU A 46 1.81 -3.50 23.52
N HIS A 47 0.97 -4.04 24.40
CA HIS A 47 0.25 -5.30 24.15
C HIS A 47 -0.76 -5.19 23.01
N PHE A 48 -1.48 -4.05 22.92
CA PHE A 48 -2.41 -3.77 21.84
C PHE A 48 -1.69 -3.61 20.48
N SER A 49 -0.53 -2.95 20.47
CA SER A 49 0.34 -2.82 19.29
C SER A 49 0.85 -4.18 18.81
N LEU A 50 1.30 -5.04 19.72
CA LEU A 50 1.73 -6.41 19.42
C LEU A 50 0.58 -7.29 18.92
N TYR A 51 -0.62 -7.13 19.50
CA TYR A 51 -1.82 -7.83 19.04
C TYR A 51 -2.27 -7.38 17.65
N TYR A 52 -2.26 -6.07 17.34
CA TYR A 52 -2.56 -5.55 16.01
C TYR A 52 -1.49 -5.90 14.97
N SER A 53 -0.22 -6.02 15.37
CA SER A 53 0.87 -6.50 14.51
C SER A 53 0.68 -7.97 14.12
N SER A 54 0.14 -8.81 15.01
CA SER A 54 -0.12 -10.23 14.72
C SER A 54 -1.26 -10.48 13.72
N CYS A 55 -2.14 -9.47 13.53
CA CYS A 55 -3.30 -9.53 12.64
C CYS A 55 -3.18 -8.59 11.43
N SER A 56 -2.09 -7.85 11.29
CA SER A 56 -1.81 -7.04 10.11
C SER A 56 -1.03 -7.89 9.12
N PRO A 57 -1.61 -8.28 7.97
CA PRO A 57 -0.88 -9.04 6.98
C PRO A 57 0.23 -8.16 6.40
N ASP A 58 1.49 -8.46 6.74
CA ASP A 58 2.63 -7.84 6.10
C ASP A 58 2.76 -8.34 4.66
N CYS A 59 3.42 -7.53 3.82
CA CYS A 59 3.72 -7.98 2.48
C CYS A 59 4.64 -9.21 2.51
N PRO A 60 4.48 -10.15 1.55
CA PRO A 60 5.37 -11.29 1.46
C PRO A 60 6.83 -10.84 1.32
N LYS A 61 7.76 -11.73 1.69
CA LYS A 61 9.20 -11.45 1.58
C LYS A 61 9.56 -10.91 0.19
N ASP A 62 10.38 -9.85 0.16
CA ASP A 62 10.86 -9.17 -1.05
C ASP A 62 9.79 -8.46 -1.88
N TRP A 63 8.64 -8.13 -1.27
CA TRP A 63 7.65 -7.17 -1.78
C TRP A 63 7.77 -5.85 -1.02
N VAL A 64 7.46 -4.74 -1.69
CA VAL A 64 7.45 -3.40 -1.10
C VAL A 64 6.03 -3.04 -0.67
N THR A 65 5.86 -2.68 0.60
CA THR A 65 4.57 -2.25 1.15
C THR A 65 4.34 -0.75 0.91
N PHE A 66 3.16 -0.40 0.43
CA PHE A 66 2.69 0.98 0.37
C PHE A 66 1.17 1.03 0.46
N ASN A 67 0.61 1.83 1.38
CA ASN A 67 -0.84 2.04 1.55
C ASN A 67 -1.68 0.75 1.51
N ARG A 68 -1.35 -0.24 2.34
CA ARG A 68 -2.02 -1.55 2.41
C ARG A 68 -2.00 -2.34 1.10
N ARG A 69 -0.99 -2.12 0.28
CA ARG A 69 -0.72 -2.88 -0.95
C ARG A 69 0.73 -3.30 -0.97
N CYS A 70 0.99 -4.39 -1.69
CA CYS A 70 2.31 -4.95 -1.90
C CYS A 70 2.64 -4.85 -3.37
N PHE A 71 3.86 -4.42 -3.69
CA PHE A 71 4.37 -4.33 -5.06
C PHE A 71 5.66 -5.11 -5.23
N LYS A 72 5.86 -5.74 -6.38
CA LYS A 72 7.10 -6.46 -6.68
C LYS A 72 7.45 -6.39 -8.15
N TYR A 73 8.70 -6.02 -8.42
CA TYR A 73 9.29 -6.04 -9.76
C TYR A 73 9.83 -7.43 -10.10
N PHE A 74 9.57 -7.85 -11.32
CA PHE A 74 10.11 -9.05 -11.94
C PHE A 74 10.83 -8.65 -13.23
N GLY A 75 12.14 -8.90 -13.27
CA GLY A 75 12.98 -8.59 -14.43
C GLY A 75 12.91 -9.62 -15.56
N GLN A 76 12.09 -10.66 -15.43
CA GLN A 76 11.86 -11.61 -16.52
C GLN A 76 10.98 -10.98 -17.58
N GLU A 77 11.39 -11.04 -18.83
CA GLU A 77 10.61 -10.48 -19.93
C GLU A 77 9.53 -11.45 -20.40
N MET A 78 8.29 -10.99 -20.41
CA MET A 78 7.10 -11.76 -20.79
C MET A 78 6.15 -10.91 -21.62
N ASP A 79 5.25 -11.55 -22.37
CA ASP A 79 4.10 -10.84 -22.92
C ASP A 79 3.12 -10.48 -21.79
N TRP A 80 2.23 -9.53 -22.07
CA TRP A 80 1.34 -8.99 -21.05
C TRP A 80 0.48 -10.08 -20.38
N ALA A 81 -0.03 -11.03 -21.18
CA ALA A 81 -0.87 -12.11 -20.67
C ALA A 81 -0.08 -13.08 -19.77
N SER A 82 1.11 -13.48 -20.18
CA SER A 82 2.00 -14.35 -19.40
C SER A 82 2.46 -13.66 -18.10
N ALA A 83 2.70 -12.34 -18.14
CA ALA A 83 3.04 -11.56 -16.97
C ALA A 83 1.87 -11.47 -15.97
N GLU A 84 0.63 -11.28 -16.46
CA GLU A 84 -0.57 -11.36 -15.62
C GLU A 84 -0.74 -12.74 -14.99
N ASP A 85 -0.61 -13.82 -15.76
CA ASP A 85 -0.66 -15.19 -15.25
C ASP A 85 0.39 -15.47 -14.17
N HIS A 86 1.60 -14.91 -14.34
CA HIS A 86 2.63 -14.96 -13.31
C HIS A 86 2.18 -14.27 -12.02
N CYS A 87 1.65 -13.05 -12.11
CA CYS A 87 1.14 -12.35 -10.93
C CYS A 87 -0.03 -13.09 -10.26
N LEU A 88 -0.95 -13.65 -11.05
CA LEU A 88 -2.07 -14.46 -10.56
C LEU A 88 -1.58 -15.68 -9.78
N SER A 89 -0.51 -16.34 -10.21
CA SER A 89 0.10 -17.47 -9.50
C SER A 89 0.61 -17.12 -8.09
N LEU A 90 0.84 -15.83 -7.83
CA LEU A 90 1.28 -15.28 -6.53
C LEU A 90 0.12 -14.70 -5.70
N GLY A 91 -1.13 -14.89 -6.16
CA GLY A 91 -2.31 -14.26 -5.57
C GLY A 91 -2.24 -12.74 -5.67
N ALA A 92 -1.81 -12.24 -6.82
CA ALA A 92 -1.67 -10.83 -7.19
C ALA A 92 -2.19 -10.62 -8.62
N ASN A 93 -2.06 -9.40 -9.15
CA ASN A 93 -2.29 -9.05 -10.54
C ASN A 93 -1.13 -8.20 -11.04
N LEU A 94 -1.01 -7.95 -12.34
CA LEU A 94 -0.21 -6.83 -12.82
C LEU A 94 -0.67 -5.54 -12.13
N ALA A 95 0.29 -4.68 -11.83
CA ALA A 95 0.05 -3.56 -10.95
C ALA A 95 -0.97 -2.58 -11.53
N SER A 96 -1.99 -2.28 -10.73
CA SER A 96 -2.88 -1.14 -10.91
C SER A 96 -2.37 0.07 -10.13
N ILE A 97 -2.45 1.26 -10.73
CA ILE A 97 -1.96 2.52 -10.15
C ILE A 97 -3.15 3.46 -9.95
N HIS A 98 -3.36 3.89 -8.70
CA HIS A 98 -4.55 4.63 -8.29
C HIS A 98 -4.31 6.10 -7.97
N ASN A 99 -3.04 6.51 -7.83
CA ASN A 99 -2.65 7.88 -7.52
C ASN A 99 -1.16 8.12 -7.84
N GLU A 100 -0.77 9.39 -7.78
CA GLU A 100 0.61 9.85 -8.02
C GLU A 100 1.64 9.17 -7.11
N ASN A 101 1.31 8.93 -5.84
CA ASN A 101 2.28 8.34 -4.91
C ASN A 101 2.59 6.87 -5.26
N GLU A 102 1.59 6.10 -5.70
CA GLU A 102 1.81 4.74 -6.21
C GLU A 102 2.62 4.76 -7.52
N TYR A 103 2.35 5.72 -8.40
CA TYR A 103 3.14 5.91 -9.63
C TYR A 103 4.62 6.16 -9.30
N GLN A 104 4.92 7.09 -8.39
CA GLN A 104 6.29 7.39 -7.97
C GLN A 104 6.96 6.22 -7.24
N LEU A 105 6.22 5.48 -6.41
CA LEU A 105 6.71 4.25 -5.80
C LEU A 105 7.13 3.23 -6.86
N VAL A 106 6.30 2.99 -7.87
CA VAL A 106 6.59 2.04 -8.95
C VAL A 106 7.84 2.48 -9.72
N LYS A 107 8.00 3.76 -10.05
CA LYS A 107 9.23 4.26 -10.69
C LYS A 107 10.47 4.04 -9.83
N ALA A 108 10.38 4.34 -8.54
CA ALA A 108 11.50 4.12 -7.62
C ALA A 108 11.85 2.63 -7.51
N LEU A 109 10.85 1.76 -7.49
CA LEU A 109 11.04 0.30 -7.49
C LEU A 109 11.74 -0.17 -8.77
N ILE A 110 11.33 0.32 -9.94
CA ILE A 110 11.98 0.01 -11.23
C ILE A 110 13.43 0.45 -11.20
N ARG A 111 13.72 1.74 -10.90
CA ARG A 111 15.09 2.25 -10.82
C ARG A 111 15.97 1.47 -9.85
N GLY A 112 15.41 1.04 -8.73
CA GLY A 112 16.14 0.25 -7.73
C GLY A 112 16.45 -1.19 -8.16
N LYS A 113 15.78 -1.70 -9.21
CA LYS A 113 15.93 -3.08 -9.69
C LYS A 113 16.50 -3.19 -11.11
N ASP A 114 16.33 -2.15 -11.91
CA ASP A 114 16.84 -2.02 -13.26
C ASP A 114 17.49 -0.63 -13.46
N PRO A 115 18.83 -0.55 -13.43
CA PRO A 115 19.56 0.70 -13.65
C PRO A 115 19.35 1.33 -15.03
N ASN A 116 18.97 0.52 -16.03
CA ASN A 116 18.67 1.02 -17.37
C ASN A 116 17.25 1.56 -17.48
N GLU A 117 16.43 1.35 -16.44
CA GLU A 117 15.06 1.84 -16.38
C GLU A 117 14.26 1.43 -17.64
N ASN A 118 14.38 0.16 -18.08
CA ASN A 118 13.70 -0.34 -19.28
C ASN A 118 12.17 -0.31 -19.12
N PRO A 119 11.40 -0.41 -20.24
CA PRO A 119 9.95 -0.53 -20.20
C PRO A 119 9.43 -1.68 -19.33
N VAL A 120 8.32 -1.44 -18.62
CA VAL A 120 7.75 -2.39 -17.66
C VAL A 120 6.23 -2.48 -17.79
N TRP A 121 5.68 -3.69 -17.85
CA TRP A 121 4.24 -3.92 -17.89
C TRP A 121 3.53 -3.49 -16.60
N ILE A 122 2.34 -2.91 -16.78
CA ILE A 122 1.33 -2.67 -15.75
C ILE A 122 -0.03 -3.26 -16.19
N GLY A 123 -0.97 -3.37 -15.26
CA GLY A 123 -2.20 -4.14 -15.48
C GLY A 123 -3.28 -3.44 -16.30
N LEU A 124 -3.00 -2.30 -16.93
CA LEU A 124 -4.00 -1.55 -17.69
C LEU A 124 -4.11 -2.13 -19.11
N SER A 125 -5.33 -2.42 -19.55
CA SER A 125 -5.58 -2.85 -20.93
C SER A 125 -6.92 -2.34 -21.47
N ALA A 126 -7.02 -2.22 -22.80
CA ALA A 126 -8.26 -1.91 -23.52
C ALA A 126 -8.64 -3.04 -24.51
N CYS A 127 -8.02 -4.21 -24.41
CA CYS A 127 -8.19 -5.30 -25.39
C CYS A 127 -9.60 -5.91 -25.37
N GLN A 128 -10.29 -5.89 -24.22
CA GLN A 128 -11.66 -6.40 -24.12
C GLN A 128 -12.67 -5.51 -24.87
N LYS A 129 -12.44 -4.19 -24.84
CA LYS A 129 -13.30 -3.20 -25.49
C LYS A 129 -12.44 -1.98 -25.82
N LYS A 130 -12.18 -1.78 -27.12
CA LYS A 130 -11.38 -0.65 -27.61
C LYS A 130 -11.90 0.66 -27.02
N TYR A 131 -10.97 1.54 -26.63
CA TYR A 131 -11.23 2.82 -25.94
C TYR A 131 -11.79 2.71 -24.52
N ASN A 132 -11.82 1.52 -23.92
CA ASN A 132 -12.25 1.31 -22.55
C ASN A 132 -11.14 0.64 -21.73
N TRP A 133 -10.34 1.46 -21.04
CA TRP A 133 -9.23 1.03 -20.21
C TRP A 133 -9.71 0.41 -18.89
N ILE A 134 -9.24 -0.81 -18.61
CA ILE A 134 -9.60 -1.61 -17.44
C ILE A 134 -8.33 -2.17 -16.80
N TRP A 135 -8.24 -2.10 -15.47
CA TRP A 135 -7.20 -2.78 -14.72
C TRP A 135 -7.51 -4.28 -14.59
N SER A 136 -6.52 -5.14 -14.78
CA SER A 136 -6.67 -6.61 -14.66
C SER A 136 -7.15 -7.07 -13.28
N ASP A 137 -6.83 -6.30 -12.22
CA ASP A 137 -7.30 -6.54 -10.85
C ASP A 137 -8.78 -6.12 -10.60
N GLY A 138 -9.48 -5.63 -11.63
CA GLY A 138 -10.87 -5.18 -11.57
C GLY A 138 -11.10 -3.87 -10.82
N SER A 139 -10.03 -3.16 -10.42
CA SER A 139 -10.13 -1.86 -9.77
C SER A 139 -10.62 -0.77 -10.74
N LYS A 140 -11.17 0.31 -10.17
CA LYS A 140 -11.60 1.47 -10.95
C LYS A 140 -10.38 2.24 -11.47
N LEU A 141 -10.45 2.68 -12.73
CA LEU A 141 -9.48 3.61 -13.29
C LEU A 141 -9.71 5.02 -12.72
N THR A 142 -8.87 5.44 -11.77
CA THR A 142 -8.96 6.75 -11.12
C THR A 142 -7.77 7.66 -11.42
N TYR A 143 -6.72 7.12 -12.04
CA TYR A 143 -5.48 7.83 -12.31
C TYR A 143 -4.88 7.31 -13.62
N THR A 144 -4.33 8.23 -14.40
CA THR A 144 -3.57 7.94 -15.62
C THR A 144 -2.38 8.87 -15.73
N ASN A 145 -1.28 8.39 -16.30
CA ASN A 145 -0.10 9.23 -16.56
C ASN A 145 0.52 8.91 -17.93
N TRP A 146 -0.26 9.15 -18.98
CA TRP A 146 0.15 8.93 -20.36
C TRP A 146 1.29 9.86 -20.79
N ASN A 147 2.13 9.38 -21.70
CA ASN A 147 3.04 10.25 -22.45
C ASN A 147 2.26 11.20 -23.37
N PRO A 148 2.88 12.29 -23.84
CA PRO A 148 2.26 13.19 -24.81
C PRO A 148 1.92 12.40 -26.08
N ASN A 149 0.69 12.57 -26.55
CA ASN A 149 0.08 11.84 -27.68
C ASN A 149 -0.35 10.39 -27.39
N GLU A 150 -0.22 9.91 -26.14
CA GLU A 150 -0.72 8.60 -25.74
C GLU A 150 -2.05 8.67 -24.96
N PRO A 151 -2.88 7.62 -25.01
CA PRO A 151 -2.74 6.44 -25.86
C PRO A 151 -3.12 6.72 -27.31
N ASN A 152 -2.36 6.18 -28.26
CA ASN A 152 -2.54 6.45 -29.69
C ASN A 152 -3.26 5.30 -30.45
N PHE A 153 -3.36 4.10 -29.86
CA PHE A 153 -3.99 2.90 -30.43
C PHE A 153 -3.47 2.53 -31.82
N ALA A 154 -2.20 2.82 -32.14
CA ALA A 154 -1.57 2.39 -33.38
C ALA A 154 -1.54 0.85 -33.42
N TYR A 155 -1.49 0.23 -34.59
CA TYR A 155 -1.20 -1.21 -34.74
C TYR A 155 -1.88 -2.19 -33.75
N GLU A 156 -3.13 -1.93 -33.35
CA GLU A 156 -3.87 -2.75 -32.37
C GLU A 156 -3.31 -2.75 -30.94
N GLU A 157 -2.62 -1.67 -30.57
CA GLU A 157 -2.14 -1.38 -29.23
C GLU A 157 -3.29 -1.36 -28.21
N CYS A 158 -3.20 -2.23 -27.21
CA CYS A 158 -4.23 -2.35 -26.18
C CYS A 158 -3.71 -2.76 -24.80
N CYS A 159 -2.40 -2.96 -24.64
CA CYS A 159 -1.73 -3.19 -23.35
C CYS A 159 -0.84 -2.00 -23.00
N VAL A 160 -0.58 -1.78 -21.71
CA VAL A 160 0.13 -0.58 -21.24
C VAL A 160 1.41 -0.95 -20.53
N HIS A 161 2.50 -0.29 -20.93
CA HIS A 161 3.75 -0.28 -20.19
C HIS A 161 4.07 1.11 -19.66
N MET A 162 4.92 1.14 -18.64
CA MET A 162 5.51 2.34 -18.07
C MET A 162 6.95 2.53 -18.54
N ASN A 163 7.54 3.63 -18.08
CA ASN A 163 8.96 3.93 -18.24
C ASN A 163 9.38 4.13 -19.70
N PHE A 164 8.48 4.74 -20.47
CA PHE A 164 8.69 5.02 -21.88
C PHE A 164 8.87 6.51 -22.16
N GLY A 165 9.69 6.81 -23.17
CA GLY A 165 9.95 8.17 -23.63
C GLY A 165 10.70 9.04 -22.61
N ALA A 166 10.89 10.31 -22.94
CA ALA A 166 11.66 11.24 -22.12
C ALA A 166 11.04 11.49 -20.72
N GLN A 167 9.73 11.32 -20.59
CA GLN A 167 9.00 11.54 -19.33
C GLN A 167 8.86 10.26 -18.50
N MET A 168 9.21 9.10 -19.11
CA MET A 168 9.14 7.78 -18.48
C MET A 168 7.71 7.45 -18.00
N ASN A 169 6.72 7.96 -18.73
CA ASN A 169 5.29 7.84 -18.47
C ASN A 169 4.72 6.60 -19.20
N TRP A 170 3.40 6.52 -19.31
CA TRP A 170 2.70 5.36 -19.87
C TRP A 170 2.58 5.44 -21.40
N ASN A 171 2.56 4.29 -22.04
CA ASN A 171 2.37 4.11 -23.48
C ASN A 171 1.51 2.86 -23.72
N ASP A 172 0.58 2.91 -24.66
CA ASP A 172 -0.07 1.71 -25.17
C ASP A 172 0.79 1.06 -26.26
N ILE A 173 0.81 -0.27 -26.30
CA ILE A 173 1.71 -1.06 -27.15
C ILE A 173 1.06 -2.43 -27.46
N PRO A 174 1.48 -3.16 -28.51
CA PRO A 174 0.96 -4.50 -28.76
C PRO A 174 1.34 -5.43 -27.60
N CYS A 175 0.40 -6.27 -27.19
CA CYS A 175 0.52 -7.05 -25.96
C CYS A 175 1.56 -8.18 -26.03
N ASP A 176 2.02 -8.55 -27.22
CA ASP A 176 2.96 -9.64 -27.48
C ASP A 176 4.44 -9.25 -27.31
N PHE A 177 4.72 -7.96 -27.11
CA PHE A 177 6.03 -7.46 -26.71
C PHE A 177 6.48 -8.09 -25.38
N LYS A 178 7.78 -8.23 -25.20
CA LYS A 178 8.35 -8.87 -24.00
C LYS A 178 8.99 -7.81 -23.12
N PHE A 179 8.42 -7.60 -21.94
CA PHE A 179 8.94 -6.65 -20.95
C PHE A 179 8.98 -7.28 -19.56
N ALA A 180 9.84 -6.73 -18.71
CA ALA A 180 9.74 -6.88 -17.27
C ALA A 180 8.37 -6.38 -16.77
N PHE A 181 7.98 -6.71 -15.55
CA PHE A 181 6.64 -6.41 -15.05
C PHE A 181 6.58 -6.14 -13.54
N ILE A 182 5.54 -5.41 -13.10
CA ILE A 182 5.23 -5.22 -11.68
C ILE A 182 3.96 -6.01 -11.34
N CYS A 183 4.04 -6.85 -10.31
CA CYS A 183 2.85 -7.39 -9.65
C CYS A 183 2.42 -6.52 -8.47
N ALA A 184 1.11 -6.42 -8.23
CA ALA A 184 0.55 -5.80 -7.04
C ALA A 184 -0.56 -6.66 -6.41
N LYS A 185 -0.66 -6.64 -5.08
CA LYS A 185 -1.79 -7.22 -4.33
C LYS A 185 -2.22 -6.34 -3.16
N LYS A 186 -3.51 -6.37 -2.85
CA LYS A 186 -4.06 -5.70 -1.66
C LYS A 186 -3.85 -6.58 -0.44
N LEU A 187 -3.53 -5.95 0.68
CA LEU A 187 -3.53 -6.61 1.98
C LEU A 187 -4.99 -6.75 2.46
N PRO A 188 -5.39 -7.93 2.99
CA PRO A 188 -6.70 -8.16 3.61
C PRO A 188 -7.05 -7.09 4.64
#